data_AF-A0A257SY14-F1
#
_entry.id   AF-A0A257SY14-F1
#
_cell.length_a   1.000
_cell.length_b   1.000
_cell.length_c   1.000
_cell.angle_alpha   90.00
_cell.angle_beta   90.00
_cell.angle_gamma   90.00
#
_symmetry.space_group_name_H-M   'P 1'
#
loop_
_entity.id
_entity.type
_entity.pdbx_description
1 polymer ?
#
loop_
_entity_poly.entity_id
_entity_poly.type
_entity_poly.pdbx_seq_one_letter_code
_entity_poly.pdbx_strand_id
1 'polypeptide(L)' 'MSILLSRETRVICQGFTGKQGTFHSQQAVAYGTCMVGGVTPGKGGSRHLDLPVFDTVADAVQETG' A
#
# COMPACT_ATOMS: atom_id res chain seq x y z
N MET A 1 -21.37 -6.35 8.64
CA MET A 1 -21.62 -4.93 8.34
C MET A 1 -20.43 -4.15 8.86
N SER A 2 -19.69 -3.49 7.98
CA SER A 2 -18.59 -2.60 8.37
C SER A 2 -19.02 -1.15 8.18
N ILE A 3 -18.43 -0.24 8.97
CA ILE A 3 -18.82 1.19 8.98
C ILE A 3 -17.92 2.00 8.03
N LEU A 4 -16.60 1.75 8.06
CA LEU A 4 -15.62 2.56 7.33
C LEU A 4 -14.91 1.82 6.19
N LEU A 5 -14.58 0.54 6.39
CA LEU A 5 -13.77 -0.24 5.44
C LEU A 5 -14.47 -1.56 5.11
N SER A 6 -14.38 -1.99 3.86
CA SER A 6 -14.87 -3.27 3.37
C SER A 6 -13.75 -4.01 2.63
N ARG A 7 -14.04 -5.19 2.06
CA ARG A 7 -13.05 -5.96 1.28
C ARG A 7 -12.63 -5.24 0.01
N GLU A 8 -13.48 -4.36 -0.49
CA GLU A 8 -13.25 -3.54 -1.69
C GLU A 8 -12.46 -2.26 -1.39
N THR A 9 -12.20 -1.95 -0.11
CA THR A 9 -11.41 -0.77 0.26
C THR A 9 -9.96 -0.94 -0.17
N ARG A 10 -9.56 -0.12 -1.14
CA ARG A 10 -8.18 0.00 -1.62
C ARG A 10 -7.34 0.78 -0.62
N VAL A 11 -6.22 0.20 -0.20
CA VAL A 11 -5.34 0.77 0.83
C VAL A 11 -3.93 0.97 0.27
N ILE A 12 -3.35 2.14 0.53
CA ILE A 12 -1.94 2.44 0.34
C ILE A 12 -1.24 2.61 1.69
N CYS A 13 0.02 2.21 1.79
CA CYS A 13 0.84 2.38 2.99
C CYS A 13 1.90 3.47 2.80
N GLN A 14 1.93 4.50 3.65
CA GLN A 14 3.04 5.46 3.69
C GLN A 14 4.17 4.90 4.58
N GLY A 15 5.41 4.92 4.09
CA GLY A 15 6.53 4.23 4.75
C GLY A 15 6.56 2.72 4.46
N PHE A 16 6.01 2.32 3.30
CA PHE A 16 5.80 0.92 2.91
C PHE A 16 7.07 0.07 2.91
N THR A 17 8.21 0.64 2.47
CA THR A 17 9.49 -0.08 2.45
C THR A 17 10.24 -0.04 3.78
N GLY A 18 9.67 0.55 4.83
CA GLY A 18 10.21 0.51 6.18
C GLY A 18 10.01 -0.87 6.83
N LYS A 19 10.76 -1.18 7.89
CA LYS A 19 10.68 -2.47 8.61
C LYS A 19 9.25 -2.77 9.08
N GLN A 20 8.58 -1.81 9.72
CA GLN A 20 7.22 -1.98 10.23
C GLN A 20 6.17 -1.94 9.11
N GLY A 21 6.35 -1.05 8.12
CA GLY A 21 5.48 -0.99 6.95
C GLY A 21 5.46 -2.32 6.20
N THR A 22 6.61 -2.93 6.01
CA THR A 22 6.76 -4.26 5.38
C THR A 22 6.08 -5.34 6.21
N PHE A 23 6.37 -5.42 7.51
CA PHE A 23 5.85 -6.45 8.39
C PHE A 23 4.31 -6.44 8.46
N HIS A 24 3.71 -5.27 8.69
CA HIS A 24 2.25 -5.17 8.78
C HIS A 24 1.56 -5.25 7.42
N SER A 25 2.18 -4.75 6.34
CA SER A 25 1.58 -4.87 5.01
C SER A 25 1.56 -6.31 4.51
N GLN A 26 2.60 -7.11 4.81
CA GLN A 26 2.60 -8.54 4.49
C GLN A 26 1.45 -9.27 5.21
N GLN A 27 1.21 -8.95 6.48
CA GLN A 27 0.08 -9.50 7.24
C GLN A 27 -1.27 -9.02 6.69
N ALA A 28 -1.40 -7.75 6.30
CA ALA A 28 -2.62 -7.21 5.71
C ALA A 28 -2.96 -7.90 4.38
N VAL A 29 -1.97 -8.11 3.51
CA VAL A 29 -2.14 -8.88 2.26
C VAL A 29 -2.56 -10.32 2.56
N ALA A 30 -1.88 -10.99 3.50
CA ALA A 30 -2.22 -12.36 3.90
C ALA A 30 -3.63 -12.47 4.51
N TYR A 31 -4.10 -11.42 5.19
CA TYR A 31 -5.44 -11.33 5.74
C TYR A 31 -6.53 -11.04 4.68
N GLY A 32 -6.14 -10.62 3.47
CA GLY A 32 -7.05 -10.30 2.38
C GLY A 32 -7.45 -8.82 2.29
N THR A 33 -6.68 -7.91 2.92
CA THR A 33 -6.83 -6.47 2.69
C THR A 33 -6.42 -6.15 1.25
N CYS A 34 -7.20 -5.32 0.56
CA CYS A 34 -6.90 -4.86 -0.79
C CYS A 34 -5.79 -3.80 -0.77
N MET A 35 -4.56 -4.23 -0.51
CA MET A 35 -3.37 -3.37 -0.61
C MET A 35 -3.04 -3.13 -2.08
N VAL A 36 -3.02 -1.87 -2.51
CA VAL A 36 -2.81 -1.51 -3.93
C VAL A 36 -1.44 -0.90 -4.20
N GLY A 37 -0.69 -0.53 -3.17
CA GLY A 37 0.62 0.08 -3.32
C GLY A 37 1.15 0.68 -2.03
N GLY A 38 2.27 1.37 -2.14
CA GLY A 38 2.85 2.09 -1.03
C GLY A 38 3.68 3.29 -1.46
N VAL A 39 3.96 4.17 -0.51
CA VAL A 39 4.72 5.39 -0.75
C VAL A 39 6.02 5.34 0.05
N THR A 40 7.15 5.56 -0.60
CA THR A 40 8.43 5.82 0.04
C THR A 40 9.23 6.79 -0.85
N PRO A 41 9.39 8.06 -0.43
CA PRO A 41 10.17 9.03 -1.19
C PRO A 41 11.60 8.55 -1.45
N GLY A 42 12.06 8.69 -2.70
CA GLY A 42 13.35 8.21 -3.18
C GLY A 42 13.36 6.75 -3.65
N LYS A 43 12.21 6.05 -3.61
CA LYS A 43 12.07 4.66 -4.08
C LYS A 43 10.88 4.46 -5.03
N GLY A 44 10.31 5.55 -5.56
CA GLY A 44 9.30 5.48 -6.61
C GLY A 44 9.75 4.66 -7.82
N GLY A 45 8.82 3.91 -8.42
CA GLY A 45 9.07 3.04 -9.56
C GLY A 45 9.61 1.66 -9.21
N SER A 46 9.90 1.39 -7.94
CA SER A 46 10.26 0.06 -7.45
C SER A 46 9.00 -0.77 -7.11
N ARG A 47 9.19 -2.08 -6.90
CA ARG A 47 8.15 -2.96 -6.35
C ARG A 47 8.59 -3.49 -4.99
N HIS A 48 7.64 -3.60 -4.08
CA HIS A 48 7.84 -4.17 -2.74
C HIS A 48 6.61 -4.99 -2.35
N LEU A 49 6.81 -6.21 -1.84
CA LEU A 49 5.72 -7.18 -1.61
C LEU A 49 4.81 -7.38 -2.84
N ASP A 50 5.41 -7.39 -4.03
CA ASP A 50 4.73 -7.44 -5.34
C ASP A 50 3.80 -6.27 -5.68
N LEU A 51 3.79 -5.21 -4.86
CA LEU A 51 2.99 -4.00 -5.05
C LEU A 51 3.87 -2.81 -5.50
N PRO A 52 3.33 -1.86 -6.29
CA PRO A 52 4.08 -0.71 -6.75
C PRO A 52 4.42 0.25 -5.61
N VAL A 53 5.60 0.85 -5.68
CA VAL A 53 6.07 1.90 -4.77
C VAL A 53 6.12 3.23 -5.51
N PHE A 54 5.59 4.26 -4.88
CA PHE A 54 5.53 5.62 -5.41
C PHE A 54 6.34 6.58 -4.54
N ASP A 55 6.80 7.68 -5.14
CA ASP A 55 7.47 8.75 -4.39
C ASP A 55 6.47 9.64 -3.67
N THR A 56 5.30 9.88 -4.27
CA THR A 56 4.25 10.72 -3.68
C THR A 56 2.91 9.99 -3.55
N VAL A 57 2.08 10.47 -2.63
CA VAL A 57 0.71 9.98 -2.47
C VAL A 57 -0.15 10.32 -3.68
N ALA A 58 0.10 11.46 -4.32
CA ALA A 58 -0.64 11.89 -5.51
C ALA A 58 -0.46 10.88 -6.65
N ASP A 59 0.78 10.44 -6.92
CA ASP A 59 1.07 9.43 -7.94
C ASP A 59 0.43 8.10 -7.61
N ALA A 60 0.51 7.68 -6.33
CA ALA A 60 -0.11 6.44 -5.86
C ALA A 60 -1.63 6.44 -6.08
N VAL A 61 -2.30 7.55 -5.76
CA VAL A 61 -3.75 7.70 -5.95
C VAL A 61 -4.10 7.78 -7.43
N GLN A 62 -3.30 8.43 -8.27
CA GLN A 62 -3.57 8.51 -9.70
C GLN A 62 -3.50 7.13 -10.38
N GLU A 63 -2.52 6.31 -10.02
CA GLU A 63 -2.28 5.00 -10.64
C GLU A 63 -3.17 3.88 -10.07
N THR A 64 -3.60 4.01 -8.81
CA THR A 64 -4.32 2.93 -8.10
C THR A 64 -5.72 3.29 -7.60
N GLY A 65 -6.09 4.58 -7.69
CA GLY A 65 -7.34 5.17 -7.20
C GLY A 65 -8.54 5.03 -8.12
#